data_AF-A0A0G0I9M7-F1
#
_entry.id   AF-A0A0G0I9M7-F1
#
_cell.length_a   1.000
_cell.length_b   1.000
_cell.length_c   1.000
_cell.angle_alpha   90.00
_cell.angle_beta   90.00
_cell.angle_gamma   90.00
#
_symmetry.space_group_name_H-M   'P 1'
#
loop_
_entity.id
_entity.type
_entity.pdbx_description
1 polymer ?
#
loop_
_entity_poly.entity_id
_entity_poly.type
_entity_poly.pdbx_seq_one_letter_code
_entity_poly.pdbx_strand_id
1 'polypeptide(L)'
;MTKKELFLELAMPNQQGISRWVSVSEFIGKYKELQLGNGGSWCRASSNLAKEYQIEADKSITSGNSIDRIRLIGLNTKKHFNQNIRKDIKDFYKTQNCVMLGVNGNSENTKIEIDHKDGRKNDHRISNPQNQLLSDFQPLSKCANDVKRQICKKCRETNKRWSAKNIKGNPYDFYIGDENYSEELGCRGCYQYDPVEYRKVIVKNISELSAKEAVDSVFKKLYPDE
;
A
#
# COMPACT_ATOMS: atom_id res chain seq x y z
N MET A 1 -8.76 27.46 11.99
CA MET A 1 -7.38 27.07 11.61
C MET A 1 -7.26 25.56 11.69
N THR A 2 -6.49 24.95 10.81
CA THR A 2 -6.17 23.52 10.90
C THR A 2 -5.16 23.27 12.03
N LYS A 3 -5.07 22.04 12.56
CA LYS A 3 -4.03 21.68 13.56
C LYS A 3 -2.61 21.94 13.04
N LYS A 4 -2.40 21.79 11.72
CA LYS A 4 -1.13 22.15 11.08
C LYS A 4 -0.84 23.65 11.26
N GLU A 5 -1.78 24.52 10.90
CA GLU A 5 -1.62 25.98 11.03
C GLU A 5 -1.37 26.39 12.49
N LEU A 6 -2.15 25.83 13.43
CA LEU A 6 -1.98 26.11 14.86
C LEU A 6 -0.58 25.71 15.36
N PHE A 7 -0.06 24.55 14.92
CA PHE A 7 1.27 24.12 15.30
C PHE A 7 2.36 25.00 14.68
N LEU A 8 2.23 25.37 13.40
CA LEU A 8 3.20 26.26 12.75
C LEU A 8 3.25 27.64 13.39
N GLU A 9 2.10 28.17 13.81
CA GLU A 9 2.02 29.42 14.57
C GLU A 9 2.78 29.30 15.90
N LEU A 10 2.59 28.18 16.63
CA LEU A 10 3.23 27.97 17.93
C LEU A 10 4.74 27.66 17.82
N ALA A 11 5.12 26.88 16.81
CA ALA A 11 6.48 26.38 16.61
C ALA A 11 7.41 27.39 15.93
N MET A 12 6.85 28.35 15.18
CA MET A 12 7.57 29.43 14.47
C MET A 12 8.80 28.92 13.69
N PRO A 13 8.61 28.05 12.68
CA PRO A 13 9.73 27.55 11.90
C PRO A 13 10.40 28.65 11.09
N ASN A 14 11.71 28.54 10.90
CA ASN A 14 12.49 29.41 10.03
C ASN A 14 12.28 29.08 8.53
N GLN A 15 12.98 29.79 7.65
CA GLN A 15 12.90 29.59 6.19
C GLN A 15 13.30 28.18 5.74
N GLN A 16 14.16 27.50 6.51
CA GLN A 16 14.58 26.13 6.25
C GLN A 16 13.58 25.10 6.80
N GLY A 17 12.50 25.54 7.44
CA GLY A 17 11.48 24.69 8.04
C GLY A 17 11.87 24.10 9.40
N ILE A 18 12.87 24.67 10.07
CA ILE A 18 13.34 24.23 11.39
C ILE A 18 12.65 25.06 12.46
N SER A 19 12.07 24.40 13.47
CA SER A 19 11.35 25.05 14.57
C SER A 19 12.05 24.84 15.91
N ARG A 20 11.64 25.60 16.92
CA ARG A 20 11.94 25.27 18.32
C ARG A 20 11.23 23.98 18.74
N TRP A 21 11.65 23.42 19.87
CA TRP A 21 10.85 22.43 20.58
C TRP A 21 9.59 23.08 21.14
N VAL A 22 8.44 22.43 20.92
CA VAL A 22 7.15 22.78 21.49
C VAL A 22 6.73 21.65 22.42
N SER A 23 6.54 21.97 23.70
CA SER A 23 6.10 21.03 24.73
C SER A 23 4.60 20.75 24.62
N VAL A 24 4.17 19.53 24.93
CA VAL A 24 2.74 19.20 25.03
C VAL A 24 2.01 20.04 26.09
N SER A 25 2.74 20.55 27.09
CA SER A 25 2.20 21.47 28.10
C SER A 25 1.82 22.85 27.51
N GLU A 26 2.32 23.21 26.33
CA GLU A 26 1.95 24.43 25.62
C GLU A 26 0.63 24.28 24.85
N PHE A 27 0.07 23.06 24.75
CA PHE A 27 -1.21 22.79 24.07
C PHE A 27 -2.40 23.15 24.97
N ILE A 28 -2.48 24.44 25.30
CA ILE A 28 -3.50 25.07 26.14
C ILE A 28 -4.19 26.22 25.40
N GLY A 29 -5.32 26.69 25.92
CA GLY A 29 -6.07 27.80 25.31
C GLY A 29 -6.40 27.52 23.85
N LYS A 30 -6.01 28.44 22.95
CA LYS A 30 -6.23 28.30 21.50
C LYS A 30 -5.52 27.08 20.88
N TYR A 31 -4.47 26.57 21.52
CA TYR A 31 -3.71 25.41 21.04
C TYR A 31 -4.20 24.08 21.63
N LYS A 32 -5.28 24.08 22.42
CA LYS A 32 -5.82 22.85 23.04
C LYS A 32 -6.15 21.76 22.01
N GLU A 33 -6.51 22.12 20.78
CA GLU A 33 -6.76 21.15 19.71
C GLU A 33 -5.52 20.35 19.30
N LEU A 34 -4.30 20.82 19.63
CA LEU A 34 -3.05 20.12 19.37
C LEU A 34 -2.79 18.97 20.35
N GLN A 35 -3.56 18.88 21.44
CA GLN A 35 -3.42 17.80 22.42
C GLN A 35 -3.37 16.43 21.74
N LEU A 36 -2.39 15.64 22.17
CA LEU A 36 -2.08 14.35 21.58
C LEU A 36 -3.03 13.30 22.17
N GLY A 37 -3.90 12.75 21.33
CA GLY A 37 -4.57 11.49 21.62
C GLY A 37 -3.71 10.29 21.18
N ASN A 38 -4.34 9.13 21.08
CA ASN A 38 -3.67 7.92 20.61
C ASN A 38 -3.06 8.11 19.20
N GLY A 39 -1.74 8.00 19.12
CA GLY A 39 -1.00 7.96 17.85
C GLY A 39 -0.79 9.29 17.12
N GLY A 40 -0.99 10.45 17.78
CA GLY A 40 -0.56 11.75 17.26
C GLY A 40 -1.05 12.06 15.84
N SER A 41 -2.36 12.04 15.62
CA SER A 41 -2.97 12.02 14.26
C SER A 41 -2.48 13.12 13.31
N TRP A 42 -2.13 14.30 13.83
CA TRP A 42 -1.70 15.47 13.06
C TRP A 42 -0.18 15.62 12.94
N CYS A 43 0.61 14.90 13.73
CA CYS A 43 2.08 14.96 13.76
C CYS A 43 2.78 13.63 13.43
N ARG A 44 2.02 12.57 13.13
CA ARG A 44 2.55 11.28 12.65
C ARG A 44 3.07 11.35 11.21
N ALA A 45 3.86 10.36 10.79
CA ALA A 45 4.48 10.30 9.46
C ALA A 45 3.51 10.38 8.26
N SER A 46 2.24 10.04 8.44
CA SER A 46 1.19 10.14 7.41
C SER A 46 0.36 11.42 7.46
N SER A 47 0.67 12.34 8.38
CA SER A 47 -0.05 13.60 8.56
C SER A 47 0.23 14.61 7.45
N ASN A 48 -0.63 15.62 7.32
CA ASN A 48 -0.37 16.73 6.40
C ASN A 48 0.85 17.57 6.80
N LEU A 49 1.14 17.68 8.10
CA LEU A 49 2.36 18.35 8.57
C LEU A 49 3.61 17.61 8.08
N ALA A 50 3.61 16.27 8.18
CA ALA A 50 4.72 15.43 7.74
C ALA A 50 4.93 15.43 6.22
N LYS A 51 3.96 15.90 5.42
CA LYS A 51 4.12 16.05 3.97
C LYS A 51 5.04 17.21 3.60
N GLU A 52 5.09 18.23 4.44
CA GLU A 52 5.83 19.47 4.17
C GLU A 52 7.06 19.62 5.06
N TYR A 53 7.06 18.99 6.23
CA TYR A 53 8.14 19.10 7.20
C TYR A 53 8.58 17.73 7.72
N GLN A 54 9.86 17.64 8.05
CA GLN A 54 10.40 16.53 8.82
C GLN A 54 10.11 16.79 10.30
N ILE A 55 9.44 15.85 10.96
CA ILE A 55 8.97 15.98 12.34
C ILE A 55 9.83 15.10 13.23
N GLU A 56 10.30 15.67 14.33
CA GLU A 56 10.97 14.95 15.39
C GLU A 56 10.14 15.05 16.67
N ALA A 57 10.02 13.92 17.37
CA ALA A 57 9.30 13.81 18.64
C ALA A 57 10.26 13.36 19.73
N ASP A 58 10.30 14.10 20.82
CA ASP A 58 10.99 13.73 22.04
C ASP A 58 10.03 12.97 22.96
N LYS A 59 10.52 11.86 23.52
CA LYS A 59 9.80 10.95 24.41
C LYS A 59 10.62 10.61 25.67
N SER A 60 11.68 11.37 25.92
CA SER A 60 12.66 11.06 26.96
C SER A 60 12.29 11.60 28.34
N ILE A 61 11.25 12.45 28.46
CA ILE A 61 10.88 13.13 29.71
C ILE A 61 9.85 12.30 30.47
N THR A 62 8.77 11.86 29.83
CA THR A 62 7.74 11.02 30.47
C THR A 62 8.05 9.55 30.22
N SER A 63 7.97 8.72 31.27
CA SER A 63 8.15 7.27 31.12
C SER A 63 7.12 6.67 30.16
N GLY A 64 7.57 5.78 29.28
CA GLY A 64 6.73 5.11 28.28
C GLY A 64 6.90 5.65 26.87
N ASN A 65 5.81 5.64 26.08
CA ASN A 65 5.82 5.96 24.65
C ASN A 65 5.16 7.31 24.31
N SER A 66 4.79 8.07 25.35
CA SER A 66 4.19 9.39 25.23
C SER A 66 5.16 10.36 24.57
N ILE A 67 4.62 11.30 23.79
CA ILE A 67 5.41 12.38 23.20
C ILE A 67 5.39 13.54 24.19
N ASP A 68 6.56 14.03 24.55
CA ASP A 68 6.74 15.16 25.46
C ASP A 68 6.85 16.47 24.69
N ARG A 69 7.61 16.46 23.59
CA ARG A 69 7.88 17.64 22.78
C ARG A 69 7.95 17.28 21.31
N ILE A 70 7.61 18.24 20.46
CA ILE A 70 7.64 18.10 19.00
C ILE A 70 8.43 19.28 18.41
N ARG A 71 9.25 19.02 17.40
CA ARG A 71 9.84 20.06 16.56
C ARG A 71 9.84 19.68 15.09
N LEU A 72 10.03 20.68 14.25
CA LEU A 72 10.33 20.54 12.83
C LEU A 72 11.84 20.64 12.64
N ILE A 73 12.43 19.72 11.89
CA ILE A 73 13.88 19.68 11.63
C ILE A 73 14.25 20.07 10.19
N GLY A 74 13.27 20.55 9.43
CA GLY A 74 13.46 21.04 8.07
C GLY A 74 12.29 20.70 7.16
N LEU A 75 12.36 21.19 5.92
CA LEU A 75 11.39 20.86 4.88
C LEU A 75 11.51 19.37 4.46
N ASN A 76 10.37 18.78 4.12
CA ASN A 76 10.31 17.45 3.53
C ASN A 76 10.28 17.57 2.00
N THR A 77 11.33 17.06 1.35
CA THR A 77 11.50 17.09 -0.11
C THR A 77 11.03 15.80 -0.80
N LYS A 78 10.59 14.79 -0.02
CA LYS A 78 10.18 13.51 -0.58
C LYS A 78 8.85 13.65 -1.33
N LYS A 79 8.77 13.07 -2.52
CA LYS A 79 7.50 12.99 -3.27
C LYS A 79 6.52 12.10 -2.52
N HIS A 80 5.38 12.67 -2.14
CA HIS A 80 4.30 11.92 -1.50
C HIS A 80 3.37 11.32 -2.54
N PHE A 81 3.12 10.02 -2.44
CA PHE A 81 2.11 9.36 -3.26
C PHE A 81 0.71 9.81 -2.82
N ASN A 82 -0.06 10.36 -3.75
CA ASN A 82 -1.45 10.71 -3.51
C ASN A 82 -2.34 9.47 -3.64
N GLN A 83 -2.98 9.08 -2.54
CA GLN A 83 -3.83 7.89 -2.48
C GLN A 83 -5.27 8.14 -2.93
N ASN A 84 -5.61 9.37 -3.34
CA ASN A 84 -6.96 9.68 -3.76
C ASN A 84 -7.33 8.89 -5.01
N ILE A 85 -8.44 8.16 -4.96
CA ILE A 85 -8.99 7.42 -6.09
C ILE A 85 -10.20 8.18 -6.60
N ARG A 86 -10.25 8.38 -7.91
CA ARG A 86 -11.37 9.00 -8.62
C ARG A 86 -12.72 8.37 -8.28
N LYS A 87 -13.75 9.21 -8.28
CA LYS A 87 -15.11 8.82 -7.91
C LYS A 87 -15.70 7.78 -8.86
N ASP A 88 -15.54 7.95 -10.17
CA ASP A 88 -16.07 7.02 -11.17
C ASP A 88 -15.44 5.62 -11.06
N ILE A 89 -14.15 5.54 -10.74
CA ILE A 89 -13.46 4.26 -10.46
C ILE A 89 -14.03 3.60 -9.21
N LYS A 90 -14.24 4.38 -8.14
CA LYS A 90 -14.90 3.88 -6.92
C LYS A 90 -16.31 3.37 -7.22
N ASP A 91 -17.06 4.14 -8.00
CA ASP A 91 -18.44 3.82 -8.34
C ASP A 91 -18.55 2.59 -9.25
N PHE A 92 -17.56 2.35 -10.12
CA PHE A 92 -17.46 1.14 -10.95
C PHE A 92 -17.19 -0.13 -10.10
N TYR A 93 -16.31 -0.05 -9.11
CA TYR A 93 -15.86 -1.21 -8.34
C TYR A 93 -16.69 -1.50 -7.08
N LYS A 94 -17.39 -0.52 -6.50
CA LYS A 94 -18.09 -0.70 -5.20
C LYS A 94 -19.14 -1.82 -5.20
N THR A 95 -19.70 -2.16 -6.36
CA THR A 95 -20.71 -3.23 -6.51
C THR A 95 -20.10 -4.58 -6.86
N GLN A 96 -18.80 -4.64 -7.17
CA GLN A 96 -18.13 -5.87 -7.57
C GLN A 96 -17.65 -6.67 -6.36
N ASN A 97 -17.57 -7.99 -6.54
CA ASN A 97 -17.04 -8.88 -5.50
C ASN A 97 -15.53 -8.67 -5.31
N CYS A 98 -15.07 -8.89 -4.08
CA CYS A 98 -13.66 -8.95 -3.74
C CYS A 98 -12.94 -9.94 -4.67
N VAL A 99 -11.93 -9.50 -5.41
CA VAL A 99 -11.21 -10.39 -6.36
C VAL A 99 -10.41 -11.51 -5.68
N MET A 100 -10.16 -11.38 -4.38
CA MET A 100 -9.48 -12.41 -3.58
C MET A 100 -10.45 -13.39 -2.91
N LEU A 101 -11.60 -12.92 -2.42
CA LEU A 101 -12.51 -13.69 -1.56
C LEU A 101 -13.88 -13.99 -2.19
N GLY A 102 -14.22 -13.36 -3.32
CA GLY A 102 -15.48 -13.60 -4.02
C GLY A 102 -16.73 -13.01 -3.35
N VAL A 103 -16.58 -12.17 -2.32
CA VAL A 103 -17.69 -11.61 -1.54
C VAL A 103 -17.84 -10.10 -1.74
N ASN A 104 -19.08 -9.63 -1.70
CA ASN A 104 -19.47 -8.23 -1.49
C ASN A 104 -20.56 -8.21 -0.42
N GLY A 105 -20.19 -7.85 0.81
CA GLY A 105 -21.10 -7.91 1.95
C GLY A 105 -21.12 -6.62 2.76
N ASN A 106 -22.11 -6.48 3.63
CA ASN A 106 -22.33 -5.24 4.39
C ASN A 106 -21.64 -5.20 5.76
N SER A 107 -21.00 -6.29 6.19
CA SER A 107 -20.25 -6.29 7.45
C SER A 107 -18.95 -5.50 7.33
N GLU A 108 -18.39 -5.08 8.48
CA GLU A 108 -17.12 -4.34 8.52
C GLU A 108 -16.00 -5.02 7.73
N ASN A 109 -15.91 -6.35 7.81
CA ASN A 109 -14.83 -7.11 7.18
C ASN A 109 -15.08 -7.47 5.72
N THR A 110 -16.35 -7.48 5.29
CA THR A 110 -16.76 -7.92 3.95
C THR A 110 -17.12 -6.76 3.01
N LYS A 111 -17.23 -5.52 3.54
CA LYS A 111 -17.46 -4.33 2.72
C LYS A 111 -16.32 -4.13 1.73
N ILE A 112 -16.66 -3.68 0.54
CA ILE A 112 -15.69 -3.43 -0.53
C ILE A 112 -14.96 -2.11 -0.28
N GLU A 113 -13.64 -2.19 -0.33
CA GLU A 113 -12.71 -1.09 -0.44
C GLU A 113 -12.01 -1.20 -1.81
N ILE A 114 -11.80 -0.05 -2.45
CA ILE A 114 -11.09 0.02 -3.72
C ILE A 114 -9.63 0.30 -3.39
N ASP A 115 -8.76 -0.64 -3.76
CA ASP A 115 -7.33 -0.56 -3.46
C ASP A 115 -6.49 -0.47 -4.74
N HIS A 116 -5.29 0.08 -4.60
CA HIS A 116 -4.32 0.15 -5.69
C HIS A 116 -3.69 -1.23 -5.93
N LYS A 117 -3.58 -1.66 -7.18
CA LYS A 117 -2.86 -2.90 -7.51
C LYS A 117 -1.39 -2.80 -7.11
N ASP A 118 -0.74 -1.68 -7.41
CA ASP A 118 0.61 -1.38 -6.91
C ASP A 118 0.62 -1.15 -5.39
N GLY A 119 0.93 -2.21 -4.64
CA GLY A 119 1.05 -2.16 -3.18
C GLY A 119 2.26 -1.36 -2.68
N ARG A 120 3.28 -1.15 -3.53
CA ARG A 120 4.45 -0.33 -3.16
C ARG A 120 4.26 1.15 -3.48
N LYS A 121 3.29 1.51 -4.31
CA LYS A 121 2.93 2.91 -4.65
C LYS A 121 4.08 3.68 -5.27
N ASN A 122 4.81 3.01 -6.16
CA ASN A 122 5.94 3.57 -6.87
C ASN A 122 5.52 4.19 -8.21
N ASP A 123 4.37 3.79 -8.78
CA ASP A 123 3.83 4.43 -9.98
C ASP A 123 3.18 5.79 -9.66
N HIS A 124 4.01 6.83 -9.62
CA HIS A 124 3.57 8.20 -9.34
C HIS A 124 2.59 8.78 -10.37
N ARG A 125 2.44 8.19 -11.56
CA ARG A 125 1.39 8.61 -12.52
C ARG A 125 0.02 8.57 -11.86
N ILE A 126 -0.25 7.53 -11.06
CA ILE A 126 -1.54 7.27 -10.40
C ILE A 126 -1.86 8.35 -9.36
N SER A 127 -0.84 9.05 -8.84
CA SER A 127 -1.05 10.17 -7.90
C SER A 127 -1.81 11.35 -8.55
N ASN A 128 -1.81 11.45 -9.87
CA ASN A 128 -2.66 12.38 -10.60
C ASN A 128 -3.99 11.70 -10.97
N PRO A 129 -5.13 12.15 -10.42
CA PRO A 129 -6.46 11.62 -10.77
C PRO A 129 -6.71 11.53 -12.28
N GLN A 130 -6.23 12.48 -13.08
CA GLN A 130 -6.47 12.50 -14.54
C GLN A 130 -5.81 11.34 -15.27
N ASN A 131 -4.73 10.80 -14.71
CA ASN A 131 -4.01 9.70 -15.34
C ASN A 131 -4.49 8.33 -14.86
N GLN A 132 -5.42 8.26 -13.91
CA GLN A 132 -5.89 6.99 -13.33
C GLN A 132 -6.71 6.19 -14.35
N LEU A 133 -6.41 4.89 -14.42
CA LEU A 133 -7.14 3.91 -15.23
C LEU A 133 -7.86 2.94 -14.30
N LEU A 134 -8.98 2.36 -14.76
CA LEU A 134 -9.68 1.30 -14.00
C LEU A 134 -8.73 0.14 -13.65
N SER A 135 -7.86 -0.24 -14.59
CA SER A 135 -6.89 -1.32 -14.43
C SER A 135 -5.86 -1.11 -13.33
N ASP A 136 -5.69 0.12 -12.82
CA ASP A 136 -4.77 0.44 -11.71
C ASP A 136 -5.32 -0.03 -10.35
N PHE A 137 -6.60 -0.38 -10.28
CA PHE A 137 -7.33 -0.64 -9.04
C PHE A 137 -8.00 -2.01 -9.05
N GLN A 138 -8.36 -2.47 -7.85
CA GLN A 138 -9.09 -3.72 -7.65
C GLN A 138 -10.05 -3.59 -6.46
N PRO A 139 -11.22 -4.25 -6.51
CA PRO A 139 -12.14 -4.33 -5.38
C PRO A 139 -11.64 -5.40 -4.40
N LEU A 140 -11.42 -5.01 -3.15
CA LEU A 140 -11.06 -5.91 -2.07
C LEU A 140 -12.02 -5.72 -0.91
N SER A 141 -12.48 -6.81 -0.30
CA SER A 141 -13.10 -6.71 1.03
C SER A 141 -12.10 -6.08 2.00
N LYS A 142 -12.57 -5.33 3.00
CA LYS A 142 -11.70 -4.75 4.04
C LYS A 142 -10.70 -5.75 4.62
N CYS A 143 -11.14 -6.98 4.95
CA CYS A 143 -10.28 -8.03 5.46
C CYS A 143 -9.12 -8.36 4.49
N ALA A 144 -9.43 -8.61 3.21
CA ALA A 144 -8.43 -8.86 2.18
C ALA A 144 -7.48 -7.67 1.97
N ASN A 145 -7.99 -6.44 2.02
CA ASN A 145 -7.16 -5.24 1.88
C ASN A 145 -6.16 -5.10 3.05
N ASP A 146 -6.60 -5.36 4.28
CA ASP A 146 -5.73 -5.33 5.45
C ASP A 146 -4.64 -6.40 5.38
N VAL A 147 -4.97 -7.61 4.92
CA VAL A 147 -4.00 -8.70 4.69
C VAL A 147 -3.00 -8.31 3.59
N LYS A 148 -3.48 -7.82 2.44
CA LYS A 148 -2.62 -7.34 1.34
C LYS A 148 -1.64 -6.29 1.83
N ARG A 149 -2.07 -5.34 2.67
CA ARG A 149 -1.20 -4.32 3.24
C ARG A 149 -0.04 -4.92 4.04
N GLN A 150 -0.30 -5.91 4.89
CA GLN A 150 0.76 -6.55 5.67
C GLN A 150 1.73 -7.33 4.78
N ILE A 151 1.20 -8.05 3.79
CA ILE A 151 2.03 -8.77 2.81
C ILE A 151 2.93 -7.81 2.03
N CYS A 152 2.38 -6.71 1.52
CA CYS A 152 3.15 -5.71 0.77
C CYS A 152 4.19 -4.99 1.64
N LYS A 153 3.89 -4.77 2.94
CA LYS A 153 4.85 -4.22 3.91
C LYS A 153 6.05 -5.15 4.06
N LYS A 154 5.82 -6.45 4.33
CA LYS A 154 6.89 -7.45 4.43
C LYS A 154 7.70 -7.54 3.13
N CYS A 155 7.02 -7.55 1.98
CA CYS A 155 7.68 -7.54 0.68
C CYS A 155 8.61 -6.34 0.51
N ARG A 156 8.20 -5.14 0.92
CA ARG A 156 9.04 -3.93 0.86
C ARG A 156 10.26 -4.03 1.79
N GLU A 157 10.07 -4.56 2.99
CA GLU A 157 11.14 -4.69 3.99
C GLU A 157 12.20 -5.71 3.56
N THR A 158 11.80 -6.83 2.94
CA THR A 158 12.71 -7.93 2.59
C THR A 158 13.17 -7.90 1.14
N ASN A 159 12.52 -7.10 0.29
CA ASN A 159 12.62 -7.20 -1.18
C ASN A 159 12.30 -8.58 -1.76
N LYS A 160 11.57 -9.42 -1.01
CA LYS A 160 11.05 -10.72 -1.48
C LYS A 160 9.55 -10.63 -1.76
N ARG A 161 9.16 -10.96 -2.98
CA ARG A 161 7.76 -11.00 -3.44
C ARG A 161 7.03 -12.16 -2.78
N TRP A 162 5.73 -11.96 -2.52
CA TRP A 162 4.91 -12.97 -1.85
C TRP A 162 4.48 -14.06 -2.83
N SER A 163 4.82 -15.31 -2.52
CA SER A 163 4.44 -16.46 -3.34
C SER A 163 2.93 -16.73 -3.27
N ALA A 164 2.29 -16.89 -4.43
CA ALA A 164 0.89 -17.30 -4.51
C ALA A 164 0.64 -18.71 -3.98
N LYS A 165 1.66 -19.58 -3.86
CA LYS A 165 1.55 -20.94 -3.31
C LYS A 165 1.26 -20.97 -1.81
N ASN A 166 1.37 -19.82 -1.13
CA ASN A 166 0.84 -19.67 0.24
C ASN A 166 -0.69 -19.92 0.30
N ILE A 167 -1.41 -19.73 -0.81
CA ILE A 167 -2.77 -20.22 -0.98
C ILE A 167 -2.69 -21.63 -1.55
N LYS A 168 -3.15 -22.63 -0.78
CA LYS A 168 -3.16 -24.03 -1.23
C LYS A 168 -3.94 -24.18 -2.53
N GLY A 169 -3.41 -24.97 -3.46
CA GLY A 169 -3.99 -25.22 -4.78
C GLY A 169 -3.46 -24.31 -5.89
N ASN A 170 -2.77 -23.21 -5.57
CA ASN A 170 -2.08 -22.41 -6.57
C ASN A 170 -0.81 -23.15 -7.06
N PRO A 171 -0.63 -23.37 -8.39
CA PRO A 171 0.47 -24.16 -8.90
C PRO A 171 1.77 -23.37 -9.14
N TYR A 172 1.67 -22.04 -9.29
CA TYR A 172 2.83 -21.16 -9.52
C TYR A 172 2.92 -20.06 -8.48
N ASP A 173 4.13 -19.64 -8.15
CA ASP A 173 4.38 -18.56 -7.19
C ASP A 173 3.98 -17.18 -7.75
N PHE A 174 4.27 -16.96 -9.04
CA PHE A 174 4.07 -15.71 -9.77
C PHE A 174 3.58 -16.00 -11.18
N TYR A 175 2.85 -15.06 -11.77
CA TYR A 175 2.48 -15.16 -13.19
C TYR A 175 3.50 -14.47 -14.12
N ILE A 176 4.35 -13.58 -13.57
CA ILE A 176 5.52 -12.97 -14.23
C ILE A 176 6.64 -12.72 -13.19
N GLY A 177 7.89 -12.94 -13.60
CA GLY A 177 9.08 -12.72 -12.79
C GLY A 177 9.26 -13.76 -11.68
N ASP A 178 10.14 -13.46 -10.73
CA ASP A 178 10.54 -14.38 -9.67
C ASP A 178 10.34 -13.81 -8.25
N GLU A 179 10.92 -14.45 -7.24
CA GLU A 179 10.80 -14.04 -5.84
C GLU A 179 11.46 -12.70 -5.50
N ASN A 180 12.39 -12.21 -6.31
CA ASN A 180 13.12 -10.99 -6.04
C ASN A 180 12.38 -9.80 -6.65
N TYR A 181 12.20 -8.76 -5.85
CA TYR A 181 11.67 -7.51 -6.37
C TYR A 181 12.71 -6.81 -7.25
N SER A 182 12.30 -6.41 -8.46
CA SER A 182 13.03 -5.45 -9.29
C SER A 182 12.17 -4.20 -9.52
N GLU A 183 12.80 -3.04 -9.67
CA GLU A 183 12.09 -1.80 -9.95
C GLU A 183 11.45 -1.81 -11.34
N GLU A 184 12.10 -2.45 -12.32
CA GLU A 184 11.61 -2.61 -13.69
C GLU A 184 10.28 -3.37 -13.75
N LEU A 185 10.17 -4.50 -13.03
CA LEU A 185 8.94 -5.28 -13.00
C LEU A 185 7.93 -4.74 -11.99
N GLY A 186 8.43 -4.20 -10.87
CA GLY A 186 7.63 -3.72 -9.76
C GLY A 186 6.79 -4.82 -9.12
N CYS A 187 5.50 -4.55 -8.91
CA CYS A 187 4.57 -5.53 -8.33
C CYS A 187 3.94 -6.48 -9.37
N ARG A 188 4.04 -6.18 -10.67
CA ARG A 188 3.43 -6.99 -11.74
C ARG A 188 3.91 -8.43 -11.64
N GLY A 189 3.01 -9.40 -11.81
CA GLY A 189 3.31 -10.83 -11.67
C GLY A 189 2.99 -11.42 -10.28
N CYS A 190 2.79 -10.59 -9.26
CA CYS A 190 2.41 -11.04 -7.92
C CYS A 190 0.89 -11.23 -7.83
N TYR A 191 0.42 -12.29 -7.17
CA TYR A 191 -1.02 -12.50 -6.93
C TYR A 191 -1.68 -11.30 -6.23
N GLN A 192 -0.99 -10.65 -5.30
CA GLN A 192 -1.52 -9.48 -4.59
C GLN A 192 -1.69 -8.26 -5.50
N TYR A 193 -0.93 -8.18 -6.60
CA TYR A 193 -1.04 -7.11 -7.58
C TYR A 193 -2.30 -7.30 -8.41
N ASP A 194 -2.53 -8.49 -8.95
CA ASP A 194 -3.72 -8.79 -9.74
C ASP A 194 -4.11 -10.28 -9.63
N PRO A 195 -5.03 -10.63 -8.70
CA PRO A 195 -5.53 -11.99 -8.54
C PRO A 195 -6.29 -12.52 -9.77
N VAL A 196 -6.87 -11.62 -10.58
CA VAL A 196 -7.64 -12.01 -11.76
C VAL A 196 -6.68 -12.38 -12.89
N GLU A 197 -5.69 -11.52 -13.14
CA GLU A 197 -4.67 -11.78 -14.15
C GLU A 197 -3.84 -13.01 -13.81
N TYR A 198 -3.47 -13.21 -12.54
CA TYR A 198 -2.81 -14.42 -12.08
C TYR A 198 -3.56 -15.68 -12.54
N ARG A 199 -4.87 -15.75 -12.26
CA ARG A 199 -5.67 -16.93 -12.61
C ARG A 199 -5.72 -17.15 -14.13
N LYS A 200 -5.92 -16.08 -14.91
CA LYS A 200 -5.95 -16.17 -16.39
C LYS A 200 -4.64 -16.69 -16.96
N VAL A 201 -3.52 -16.11 -16.53
CA VAL A 201 -2.19 -16.50 -17.01
C VAL A 201 -1.84 -17.93 -16.59
N ILE A 202 -2.14 -18.30 -15.35
CA ILE A 202 -1.86 -19.67 -14.87
C ILE A 202 -2.66 -20.71 -15.66
N VAL A 203 -3.94 -20.46 -15.94
CA VAL A 203 -4.75 -21.38 -16.78
C VAL A 203 -4.11 -21.56 -18.16
N LYS A 204 -3.66 -20.47 -18.78
CA LYS A 204 -2.97 -20.52 -20.07
C LYS A 204 -1.66 -21.31 -19.98
N ASN A 205 -0.81 -21.03 -18.99
CA ASN A 205 0.47 -21.71 -18.81
C ASN A 205 0.31 -23.21 -18.60
N ILE A 206 -0.67 -23.63 -17.78
CA ILE A 206 -0.95 -25.06 -17.57
C ILE A 206 -1.44 -25.71 -18.86
N SER A 207 -2.32 -25.03 -19.60
CA SER A 207 -2.86 -25.57 -20.86
C SER A 207 -1.75 -25.78 -21.89
N GLU A 208 -0.83 -24.81 -22.02
CA GLU A 208 0.34 -24.90 -22.90
C GLU A 208 1.28 -26.03 -22.48
N LEU A 209 1.56 -26.15 -21.17
CA LEU A 209 2.37 -27.24 -20.63
C LEU A 209 1.74 -28.60 -20.91
N SER A 210 0.44 -28.77 -20.62
CA SER A 210 -0.28 -30.02 -20.86
C SER A 210 -0.29 -30.40 -22.35
N ALA A 211 -0.50 -29.44 -23.25
CA ALA A 211 -0.45 -29.68 -24.69
C ALA A 211 0.94 -30.16 -25.13
N LYS A 212 2.01 -29.51 -24.65
CA LYS A 212 3.38 -29.91 -24.94
C LYS A 212 3.70 -31.31 -24.43
N GLU A 213 3.41 -31.60 -23.17
CA GLU A 213 3.67 -32.91 -22.56
C GLU A 213 2.89 -34.04 -23.26
N ALA A 214 1.67 -33.76 -23.72
CA ALA A 214 0.88 -34.72 -24.51
C ALA A 214 1.55 -35.03 -25.86
N VAL A 215 2.07 -34.00 -26.55
CA VAL A 215 2.82 -34.18 -27.81
C VAL A 215 4.10 -34.98 -27.57
N ASP A 216 4.89 -34.60 -26.57
CA ASP A 216 6.14 -35.28 -26.22
C ASP A 216 5.88 -36.75 -25.83
N SER A 217 4.77 -37.03 -25.14
CA SER A 217 4.36 -38.38 -24.77
C SER A 217 3.98 -39.23 -25.98
N VAL A 218 3.24 -38.68 -26.95
CA VAL A 218 2.91 -39.39 -28.20
C VAL A 218 4.17 -39.63 -29.03
N PHE A 219 5.06 -38.64 -29.14
CA PHE A 219 6.31 -38.76 -29.88
C PHE A 219 7.18 -39.91 -29.34
N LYS A 220 7.43 -39.94 -28.02
CA LYS A 220 8.18 -41.03 -27.37
C LYS A 220 7.54 -42.41 -27.56
N LYS A 221 6.22 -42.48 -27.68
CA LYS A 221 5.50 -43.74 -27.92
C LYS A 221 5.65 -44.24 -29.36
N LEU A 222 5.71 -43.33 -30.34
CA LEU A 222 5.85 -43.66 -31.75
C LEU A 222 7.30 -43.93 -32.16
N TYR A 223 8.24 -43.23 -31.51
CA TYR A 223 9.67 -43.31 -31.81
C TYR A 223 10.44 -43.61 -30.51
N PRO A 224 10.38 -44.86 -30.01
CA PRO A 224 11.00 -45.22 -28.72
C PRO A 224 12.53 -45.28 -28.76
N ASP A 225 13.12 -45.36 -29.94
CA ASP A 225 14.57 -45.47 -30.17
C ASP A 225 15.24 -44.12 -30.54
N GLU A 226 14.45 -43.03 -30.64
CA GLU A 226 14.92 -41.64 -30.72
C GLU A 226 14.80 -40.94 -29.36
#